data_AF-A0A1E7EUK1-F1
#
_entry.id   AF-A0A1E7EUK1-F1
#
_cell.length_a   1.000
_cell.length_b   1.000
_cell.length_c   1.000
_cell.angle_alpha   90.00
_cell.angle_beta   90.00
_cell.angle_gamma   90.00
#
_symmetry.space_group_name_H-M   'P 1'
#
loop_
_entity.id
_entity.type
_entity.pdbx_description
1 polymer ?
#
loop_
_entity_poly.entity_id
_entity_poly.type
_entity_poly.pdbx_seq_one_letter_code
_entity_poly.pdbx_strand_id
1 'polypeptide(L)'
;MTNRPPPTHASPYVKTILRPLKEFSNEFSLRTPDYIGNEWQVSVLTAVTDRYATAVEELITTVQRTEVALQNRRTRRVASAGTSDGDKVKLQLFLDFQAFCKDMQELGVDPSSVEGIAKLRNLTDEAKMLQALK
;
A
#
# COMPACT_ATOMS: atom_id res chain seq x y z
N MET A 1 -10.29 7.46 -13.89
CA MET A 1 -9.17 8.25 -13.33
C MET A 1 -8.62 9.29 -14.32
N THR A 2 -9.26 9.48 -15.47
CA THR A 2 -8.71 10.14 -16.66
C THR A 2 -8.57 11.66 -16.62
N ASN A 3 -8.81 12.32 -15.49
CA ASN A 3 -8.61 13.78 -15.33
C ASN A 3 -8.36 14.21 -13.87
N ARG A 4 -8.08 13.26 -12.96
CA ARG A 4 -7.74 13.62 -11.58
C ARG A 4 -6.26 13.99 -11.46
N PRO A 5 -5.93 14.99 -10.62
CA PRO A 5 -4.54 15.32 -10.31
C PRO A 5 -3.84 14.11 -9.68
N PRO A 6 -2.51 14.04 -9.75
CA PRO A 6 -1.75 12.99 -9.08
C PRO A 6 -2.10 12.94 -7.58
N PRO A 7 -2.19 11.74 -6.98
CA PRO A 7 -2.52 11.61 -5.57
C PRO A 7 -1.44 12.26 -4.68
N THR A 8 -1.89 12.89 -3.59
CA THR A 8 -1.03 13.53 -2.59
C THR A 8 -1.18 12.94 -1.20
N HIS A 9 -2.20 12.10 -1.00
CA HIS A 9 -2.49 11.44 0.26
C HIS A 9 -2.79 9.96 0.02
N ALA A 10 -2.55 9.15 1.05
CA ALA A 10 -2.96 7.76 1.08
C ALA A 10 -4.49 7.64 0.92
N SER A 11 -4.92 6.51 0.38
CA SER A 11 -6.31 6.21 0.16
C SER A 11 -7.03 6.09 1.52
N PRO A 12 -8.30 6.54 1.61
CA PRO A 12 -9.08 6.39 2.84
C PRO A 12 -9.19 4.93 3.30
N TYR A 13 -9.07 3.98 2.37
CA TYR A 13 -9.16 2.55 2.63
C TYR A 13 -8.01 2.04 3.50
N VAL A 14 -6.77 2.50 3.32
CA VAL A 14 -5.62 2.03 4.10
C VAL A 14 -5.83 2.21 5.61
N LYS A 15 -6.40 3.34 5.99
CA LYS A 15 -6.74 3.66 7.40
C LYS A 15 -7.78 2.72 8.01
N THR A 16 -8.45 1.90 7.19
CA THR A 16 -9.45 0.92 7.64
C THR A 16 -8.84 -0.46 7.85
N ILE A 17 -7.68 -0.76 7.24
CA ILE A 17 -7.07 -2.09 7.24
C ILE A 17 -6.70 -2.51 8.66
N LEU A 18 -6.00 -1.64 9.39
CA LEU A 18 -5.53 -1.92 10.76
C LEU A 18 -6.46 -1.41 11.86
N ARG A 19 -7.61 -0.82 11.49
CA ARG A 19 -8.57 -0.28 12.46
C ARG A 19 -9.09 -1.36 13.44
N PRO A 20 -9.53 -2.55 12.98
CA PRO A 20 -10.00 -3.58 13.91
C PRO A 20 -8.93 -4.02 14.91
N LEU A 21 -7.67 -4.10 14.47
CA LEU A 21 -6.55 -4.44 15.33
C LEU A 21 -6.26 -3.33 16.36
N LYS A 22 -6.31 -2.05 15.94
CA LYS A 22 -6.19 -0.90 16.84
C LYS A 22 -7.29 -0.89 17.90
N GLU A 23 -8.54 -1.09 17.49
CA GLU A 23 -9.69 -1.13 18.39
C GLU A 23 -9.56 -2.27 19.41
N PHE A 24 -9.24 -3.48 18.95
CA PHE A 24 -9.02 -4.64 19.82
C PHE A 24 -7.86 -4.41 20.79
N SER A 25 -6.72 -3.91 20.29
CA SER A 25 -5.57 -3.62 21.14
C SER A 25 -5.91 -2.59 22.22
N ASN A 26 -6.66 -1.54 21.88
CA ASN A 26 -7.04 -0.52 22.86
C ASN A 26 -7.99 -1.07 23.92
N GLU A 27 -8.99 -1.86 23.52
CA GLU A 27 -10.00 -2.43 24.42
C GLU A 27 -9.40 -3.48 25.38
N PHE A 28 -8.45 -4.28 24.90
CA PHE A 28 -7.93 -5.44 25.64
C PHE A 28 -6.47 -5.29 26.13
N SER A 29 -5.81 -4.15 25.87
CA SER A 29 -4.42 -3.88 26.31
C SER A 29 -4.19 -4.16 27.79
N LEU A 30 -5.09 -3.70 28.67
CA LEU A 30 -5.00 -3.89 30.12
C LEU A 30 -5.32 -5.32 30.59
N ARG A 31 -5.86 -6.17 29.70
CA ARG A 31 -6.27 -7.55 30.00
C ARG A 31 -5.32 -8.58 29.42
N THR A 32 -4.38 -8.14 28.58
CA THR A 32 -3.37 -9.01 27.96
C THR A 32 -2.23 -9.19 28.95
N PRO A 33 -1.96 -10.41 29.43
CA PRO A 33 -0.85 -10.64 30.34
C PRO A 33 0.49 -10.25 29.70
N ASP A 34 1.40 -9.63 30.47
CA ASP A 34 2.70 -9.16 29.98
C ASP A 34 3.53 -10.27 29.30
N TYR A 35 3.37 -11.53 29.72
CA TYR A 35 4.08 -12.67 29.14
C TYR A 35 3.64 -13.00 27.69
N ILE A 36 2.46 -12.57 27.26
CA ILE A 36 2.00 -12.72 25.86
C ILE A 36 2.73 -11.70 24.97
N GLY A 37 3.08 -10.53 25.52
CA GLY A 37 3.76 -9.46 24.80
C GLY A 37 3.04 -9.07 23.50
N ASN A 38 3.83 -8.75 22.48
CA ASN A 38 3.34 -8.25 21.18
C ASN A 38 3.37 -9.30 20.05
N GLU A 39 3.74 -10.56 20.34
CA GLU A 39 3.90 -11.59 19.30
C GLU A 39 2.61 -11.84 18.51
N TRP A 40 1.46 -11.81 19.19
CA TRP A 40 0.17 -11.97 18.53
C TRP A 40 -0.14 -10.81 17.56
N GLN A 41 0.24 -9.57 17.90
CA GLN A 41 0.06 -8.42 17.00
C GLN A 41 0.92 -8.60 15.75
N VAL A 42 2.17 -9.02 15.92
CA VAL A 42 3.09 -9.30 14.80
C VAL A 42 2.52 -10.42 13.90
N SER A 43 1.95 -11.47 14.49
CA SER A 43 1.31 -12.56 13.74
C SER A 43 0.10 -12.08 12.92
N VAL A 44 -0.79 -11.29 13.53
CA VAL A 44 -1.94 -10.69 12.82
C VAL A 44 -1.47 -9.75 11.71
N LEU A 45 -0.50 -8.89 12.01
CA LEU A 45 0.06 -7.95 11.04
C LEU A 45 0.73 -8.68 9.88
N THR A 46 1.39 -9.81 10.12
CA THR A 46 2.00 -10.64 9.07
C THR A 46 0.93 -11.18 8.12
N ALA A 47 -0.14 -11.78 8.66
CA ALA A 47 -1.23 -12.28 7.84
C ALA A 47 -1.94 -11.17 7.03
N VAL A 48 -2.18 -10.01 7.65
CA VAL A 48 -2.78 -8.84 6.98
C VAL A 48 -1.85 -8.29 5.91
N THR A 49 -0.54 -8.22 6.17
CA THR A 49 0.46 -7.71 5.24
C THR A 49 0.59 -8.60 4.02
N ASP A 50 0.60 -9.92 4.20
CA ASP A 50 0.66 -10.87 3.07
C ASP A 50 -0.59 -10.73 2.17
N ARG A 51 -1.77 -10.62 2.78
CA ARG A 51 -3.01 -10.41 2.03
C ARG A 51 -3.02 -9.09 1.30
N TYR A 52 -2.49 -8.03 1.93
CA TYR A 52 -2.39 -6.71 1.32
C TYR A 52 -1.38 -6.69 0.18
N ALA A 53 -0.21 -7.31 0.34
CA ALA A 53 0.80 -7.45 -0.70
C ALA A 53 0.25 -8.19 -1.94
N THR A 54 -0.52 -9.26 -1.73
CA THR A 54 -1.19 -9.99 -2.81
C THR A 54 -2.18 -9.08 -3.56
N ALA A 55 -3.02 -8.32 -2.85
CA ALA A 55 -3.97 -7.40 -3.48
C ALA A 55 -3.26 -6.27 -4.26
N VAL A 56 -2.14 -5.76 -3.75
CA VAL A 56 -1.32 -4.76 -4.44
C VAL A 56 -0.69 -5.32 -5.71
N GLU A 57 -0.16 -6.54 -5.66
CA GLU A 57 0.42 -7.25 -6.81
C GLU A 57 -0.62 -7.49 -7.92
N GLU A 58 -1.83 -7.92 -7.57
CA GLU A 58 -2.95 -8.08 -8.50
C GLU A 58 -3.36 -6.75 -9.15
N LEU A 59 -3.38 -5.67 -8.38
CA LEU A 59 -3.70 -4.34 -8.89
C LEU A 59 -2.62 -3.84 -9.87
N ILE A 60 -1.34 -3.96 -9.52
CA ILE A 60 -0.22 -3.60 -10.40
C ILE A 60 -0.29 -4.39 -11.71
N THR A 61 -0.51 -5.69 -11.63
CA THR A 61 -0.64 -6.56 -12.81
C THR A 61 -1.79 -6.12 -13.72
N THR A 62 -2.93 -5.77 -13.12
CA THR A 62 -4.11 -5.28 -13.85
C THR A 62 -3.82 -3.94 -14.53
N VAL A 63 -3.18 -3.01 -13.82
CA VAL A 63 -2.77 -1.71 -14.38
C VAL A 63 -1.82 -1.91 -15.55
N GLN A 64 -0.76 -2.72 -15.40
CA GLN A 64 0.19 -3.01 -16.48
C GLN A 64 -0.50 -3.59 -17.72
N ARG A 65 -1.39 -4.58 -17.55
CA ARG A 65 -2.17 -5.16 -18.66
C ARG A 65 -3.03 -4.11 -19.37
N THR A 66 -3.71 -3.25 -18.61
CA THR A 66 -4.56 -2.21 -19.18
C THR A 66 -3.75 -1.12 -19.90
N GLU A 67 -2.57 -0.75 -19.39
CA GLU A 67 -1.66 0.19 -20.06
C GLU A 67 -1.11 -0.37 -21.37
N VAL A 68 -0.69 -1.64 -21.40
CA VAL A 68 -0.24 -2.31 -22.63
C VAL A 68 -1.36 -2.36 -23.67
N ALA A 69 -2.58 -2.70 -23.25
CA ALA A 69 -3.74 -2.71 -24.14
C ALA A 69 -4.07 -1.31 -24.69
N LEU A 70 -3.95 -0.26 -23.87
CA LEU A 70 -4.13 1.13 -24.29
C LEU A 70 -3.03 1.58 -25.25
N GLN A 71 -1.78 1.22 -24.99
CA GLN A 71 -0.64 1.57 -25.83
C GLN A 71 -0.77 0.95 -27.23
N ASN A 72 -1.16 -0.32 -27.31
CA ASN A 72 -1.45 -1.01 -28.57
C ASN A 72 -2.61 -0.37 -29.37
N ARG A 73 -3.54 0.32 -28.69
CA ARG A 73 -4.61 1.11 -29.33
C ARG A 73 -4.15 2.53 -29.69
N ARG A 74 -3.22 3.12 -28.92
CA ARG A 74 -2.71 4.49 -29.06
C ARG A 74 -1.64 4.65 -30.14
N THR A 75 -1.04 3.58 -30.66
CA THR A 75 -0.18 3.65 -31.87
C THR A 75 -0.89 4.25 -33.10
N ARG A 76 -2.19 4.57 -33.02
CA ARG A 76 -2.94 5.36 -34.02
C ARG A 76 -3.14 6.85 -33.69
N ARG A 77 -2.81 7.37 -32.49
CA ARG A 77 -2.98 8.79 -32.13
C ARG A 77 -1.90 9.29 -31.16
N VAL A 78 -1.26 10.40 -31.55
CA VAL A 78 -0.20 11.20 -30.90
C VAL A 78 -0.12 11.06 -29.37
N ALA A 79 1.09 10.82 -28.87
CA ALA A 79 1.43 10.68 -27.46
C ALA A 79 1.18 11.99 -26.69
N SER A 80 0.29 11.96 -25.69
CA SER A 80 0.11 13.06 -24.74
C SER A 80 1.19 12.96 -23.65
N ALA A 81 2.07 13.96 -23.55
CA ALA A 81 3.18 14.05 -22.60
C ALA A 81 2.74 14.37 -21.16
N GLY A 82 1.82 13.57 -20.60
CA GLY A 82 1.36 13.69 -19.20
C GLY A 82 1.51 12.36 -18.45
N THR A 83 1.61 12.44 -17.12
CA THR A 83 1.65 11.29 -16.20
C THR A 83 0.55 10.28 -16.55
N SER A 84 0.92 9.02 -16.76
CA SER A 84 -0.06 7.99 -17.15
C SER A 84 -1.02 7.69 -15.99
N ASP A 85 -2.18 7.10 -16.30
CA ASP A 85 -3.07 6.64 -15.24
C ASP A 85 -2.42 5.52 -14.41
N GLY A 86 -1.51 4.72 -14.98
CA GLY A 86 -0.73 3.74 -14.21
C GLY A 86 0.30 4.36 -13.28
N ASP A 87 0.99 5.43 -13.71
CA ASP A 87 1.90 6.20 -12.86
C ASP A 87 1.17 6.77 -11.63
N LYS A 88 -0.07 7.24 -11.82
CA LYS A 88 -0.92 7.72 -10.70
C LYS A 88 -1.28 6.59 -9.74
N VAL A 89 -1.60 5.39 -10.24
CA VAL A 89 -1.89 4.23 -9.38
C VAL A 89 -0.65 3.79 -8.62
N LYS A 90 0.51 3.71 -9.29
CA LYS A 90 1.80 3.42 -8.65
C LYS A 90 2.08 4.42 -7.52
N LEU A 91 1.92 5.72 -7.77
CA LEU A 91 2.10 6.75 -6.73
C LEU A 91 1.10 6.59 -5.56
N GLN A 92 -0.17 6.27 -5.85
CA GLN A 92 -1.15 6.00 -4.80
C GLN A 92 -0.71 4.84 -3.91
N LEU A 93 -0.26 3.73 -4.51
CA LEU A 93 0.19 2.55 -3.80
C LEU A 93 1.40 2.84 -2.89
N PHE A 94 2.30 3.72 -3.32
CA PHE A 94 3.41 4.17 -2.49
C PHE A 94 2.96 4.97 -1.26
N LEU A 95 2.04 5.93 -1.45
CA LEU A 95 1.47 6.70 -0.34
C LEU A 95 0.70 5.80 0.62
N ASP A 96 0.00 4.81 0.07
CA ASP A 96 -0.76 3.81 0.82
C ASP A 96 0.17 2.92 1.66
N PHE A 97 1.28 2.46 1.09
CA PHE A 97 2.32 1.72 1.82
C PHE A 97 2.92 2.52 2.98
N GLN A 98 3.22 3.81 2.77
CA GLN A 98 3.73 4.68 3.82
C GLN A 98 2.73 4.84 4.98
N ALA A 99 1.45 5.05 4.66
CA ALA A 99 0.40 5.16 5.67
C ALA A 99 0.21 3.83 6.43
N PHE A 100 0.27 2.70 5.73
CA PHE A 100 0.19 1.37 6.35
C PHE A 100 1.34 1.12 7.33
N CYS A 101 2.58 1.46 6.96
CA CYS A 101 3.73 1.38 7.87
C CYS A 101 3.57 2.28 9.10
N LYS A 102 3.04 3.49 8.91
CA LYS A 102 2.76 4.40 10.03
C LYS A 102 1.70 3.82 10.97
N ASP A 103 0.64 3.20 10.43
CA ASP A 103 -0.40 2.57 11.24
C ASP A 103 0.14 1.40 12.09
N MET A 104 1.14 0.65 11.60
CA MET A 104 1.85 -0.37 12.37
C MET A 104 2.70 0.23 13.50
N GLN A 105 3.41 1.33 13.22
CA GLN A 105 4.20 2.03 14.24
C GLN A 105 3.31 2.59 15.35
N GLU A 106 2.11 3.08 15.02
CA GLU A 106 1.11 3.51 16.00
C GLU A 106 0.58 2.36 16.87
N LEU A 107 0.65 1.11 16.39
CA LEU A 107 0.38 -0.09 17.17
C LEU A 107 1.59 -0.54 18.03
N GLY A 108 2.72 0.16 17.96
CA GLY A 108 3.94 -0.21 18.67
C GLY A 108 4.73 -1.34 17.99
N VAL A 109 4.41 -1.67 16.73
CA VAL A 109 5.11 -2.71 15.97
C VAL A 109 6.02 -2.07 14.93
N ASP A 110 7.29 -2.48 14.92
CA ASP A 110 8.23 -2.10 13.87
C ASP A 110 7.83 -2.78 12.54
N PRO A 111 7.53 -2.03 11.46
CA PRO A 111 7.22 -2.64 10.16
C PRO A 111 8.33 -3.59 9.66
N SER A 112 9.59 -3.35 10.04
CA SER A 112 10.70 -4.21 9.65
C SER A 112 10.69 -5.60 10.29
N SER A 113 9.91 -5.82 11.37
CA SER A 113 9.74 -7.13 12.00
C SER A 113 8.58 -7.94 11.42
N VAL A 114 7.76 -7.34 10.56
CA VAL A 114 6.58 -7.99 9.95
C VAL A 114 6.97 -8.61 8.61
N GLU A 115 6.77 -9.92 8.49
CA GLU A 115 7.01 -10.62 7.24
C GLU A 115 6.06 -10.11 6.13
N GLY A 116 6.57 -10.02 4.90
CA GLY A 116 5.82 -9.48 3.76
C GLY A 116 5.95 -7.96 3.56
N ILE A 117 6.41 -7.18 4.56
CA ILE A 117 6.66 -5.74 4.38
C ILE A 117 7.72 -5.48 3.31
N ALA A 118 8.77 -6.31 3.25
CA ALA A 118 9.81 -6.19 2.22
C ALA A 118 9.23 -6.40 0.80
N LYS A 119 8.32 -7.36 0.63
CA LYS A 119 7.62 -7.59 -0.64
C LYS A 119 6.78 -6.37 -1.02
N LEU A 120 5.99 -5.85 -0.10
CA LEU A 120 5.13 -4.68 -0.31
C LEU A 120 5.94 -3.41 -0.64
N ARG A 121 7.10 -3.24 0.02
CA ARG A 121 8.06 -2.18 -0.30
C ARG A 121 8.59 -2.31 -1.73
N ASN A 122 9.05 -3.50 -2.13
CA ASN A 122 9.57 -3.73 -3.48
C ASN A 122 8.52 -3.45 -4.56
N LEU A 123 7.26 -3.85 -4.32
CA LEU A 123 6.14 -3.58 -5.24
C LEU A 123 5.84 -2.08 -5.40
N THR A 124 6.20 -1.25 -4.41
CA THR A 124 5.93 0.19 -4.42
C THR A 124 7.16 1.05 -4.69
N ASP A 125 8.37 0.49 -4.64
CA ASP A 125 9.62 1.22 -4.86
C ASP A 125 9.79 1.72 -6.31
N GLU A 126 9.23 1.02 -7.31
CA GLU A 126 9.18 1.53 -8.69
C GLU A 126 8.44 2.88 -8.78
N ALA A 127 7.46 3.11 -7.91
CA ALA A 127 6.70 4.36 -7.87
C ALA A 127 7.46 5.52 -7.21
N LYS A 128 8.49 5.22 -6.42
CA LYS A 128 9.30 6.20 -5.69
C LYS A 128 10.05 7.13 -6.66
N MET A 129 10.47 6.58 -7.81
CA MET A 129 11.09 7.33 -8.90
C MET A 129 10.15 8.38 -9.50
N LEU A 130 8.83 8.16 -9.46
CA LEU A 130 7.82 9.10 -9.98
C LEU A 130 7.53 10.26 -9.01
N GLN A 131 7.81 10.09 -7.72
CA GLN A 131 7.62 11.15 -6.71
C GLN A 131 8.78 12.17 -6.71
N ALA A 132 9.98 11.76 -7.13
CA ALA A 132 11.19 12.60 -7.21
C ALA A 132 11.23 13.55 -8.43
N LEU A 133 10.25 13.46 -9.33
CA LEU A 133 10.11 14.32 -10.52
C LEU A 133 9.20 15.56 -10.28
N LYS A 134 8.82 15.83 -9.03
CA LYS A 134 8.14 17.06 -8.61
C LYS A 134 9.11 17.97 -7.86
#